data_AF-A0A9W6WK13-F1
#
_entry.id   AF-A0A9W6WK13-F1
#
_cell.length_a   1.000
_cell.length_b   1.000
_cell.length_c   1.000
_cell.angle_alpha   90.00
_cell.angle_beta   90.00
_cell.angle_gamma   90.00
#
_symmetry.space_group_name_H-M   'P 1'
#
loop_
_entity.id
_entity.type
_entity.pdbx_description
1 polymer ?
#
loop_
_entity_poly.entity_id
_entity_poly.type
_entity_poly.pdbx_seq_one_letter_code
_entity_poly.pdbx_strand_id
1 'polypeptide(L)'
;MRALNAILNYEKDYEDLVKKLETVDVALDSLESSDNLRQVFDIILVVGNYMNDTSKQAQGFKLSSLQRLTFLKDHKNTFSFLHYVEKIIRENYPELLNFVLELKTTFPAAKVSIEQLKQDCAIFSASIKNIDSSLQNGNLSDSSTFHPEDKFLKTVLRGLPHAREEVFR
;
A
#
# COMPACT_ATOMS: atom_id res chain seq x y z
N MET A 1 -0.50 32.70 -4.58
CA MET A 1 -1.52 31.63 -4.61
C MET A 1 -0.94 30.23 -4.40
N ARG A 2 -0.07 29.71 -5.28
CA ARG A 2 0.46 28.32 -5.17
C ARG A 2 1.22 28.02 -3.86
N ALA A 3 2.15 28.89 -3.47
CA ALA A 3 2.91 28.73 -2.23
C ALA A 3 2.05 28.84 -0.95
N LEU A 4 1.00 29.68 -0.97
CA LEU A 4 0.08 29.80 0.16
C LEU A 4 -0.76 28.52 0.32
N ASN A 5 -1.34 28.01 -0.78
CA ASN A 5 -2.10 26.76 -0.73
C ASN A 5 -1.26 25.57 -0.29
N ALA A 6 -0.01 25.48 -0.74
CA ALA A 6 0.88 24.41 -0.32
C ALA A 6 1.19 24.49 1.19
N ILE A 7 1.44 25.67 1.76
CA ILE A 7 1.74 25.84 3.19
C ILE A 7 0.49 25.73 4.08
N LEU A 8 -0.69 25.98 3.53
CA LEU A 8 -1.93 25.78 4.28
C LEU A 8 -2.36 24.31 4.33
N ASN A 9 -1.99 23.50 3.33
CA ASN A 9 -2.41 22.11 3.22
C ASN A 9 -1.28 21.09 3.49
N TYR A 10 -0.01 21.50 3.61
CA TYR A 10 1.12 20.57 3.68
C TYR A 10 0.98 19.52 4.79
N GLU A 11 0.51 19.93 5.96
CA GLU A 11 0.39 19.05 7.13
C GLU A 11 -0.64 17.95 6.89
N LYS A 12 -1.80 18.35 6.33
CA LYS A 12 -2.84 17.40 5.94
C LYS A 12 -2.38 16.49 4.81
N ASP A 13 -1.78 17.05 3.76
CA ASP A 13 -1.30 16.28 2.61
C ASP A 13 -0.23 15.28 3.03
N TYR A 14 0.67 15.66 3.94
CA TYR A 14 1.67 14.79 4.55
C TYR A 14 1.03 13.67 5.36
N GLU A 15 0.12 13.99 6.28
CA GLU A 15 -0.59 12.98 7.07
C GLU A 15 -1.35 11.97 6.19
N ASP A 16 -2.00 12.44 5.13
CA ASP A 16 -2.74 11.58 4.19
C ASP A 16 -1.79 10.65 3.42
N LEU A 17 -0.58 11.09 3.08
CA LEU A 17 0.45 10.27 2.45
C LEU A 17 1.03 9.23 3.42
N VAL A 18 1.36 9.64 4.65
CA VAL A 18 1.89 8.75 5.69
C VAL A 18 0.88 7.65 6.01
N LYS A 19 -0.41 7.99 6.22
CA LYS A 19 -1.45 6.99 6.49
C LYS A 19 -1.58 5.96 5.36
N LYS A 20 -1.43 6.37 4.10
CA LYS A 20 -1.44 5.45 2.95
C LYS A 20 -0.22 4.54 2.95
N LEU A 21 0.96 5.08 3.26
CA LEU A 21 2.21 4.29 3.38
C LEU A 21 2.10 3.27 4.51
N GLU A 22 1.71 3.70 5.72
CA GLU A 22 1.51 2.83 6.87
C GLU A 22 0.50 1.71 6.58
N THR A 23 -0.58 2.02 5.86
CA THR A 23 -1.56 1.01 5.45
C THR A 23 -0.93 -0.07 4.55
N VAL A 24 -0.03 0.32 3.64
CA VAL A 24 0.69 -0.61 2.78
C VAL A 24 1.71 -1.41 3.59
N ASP A 25 2.48 -0.77 4.46
CA ASP A 25 3.50 -1.42 5.28
C ASP A 25 2.88 -2.49 6.19
N VAL A 26 1.80 -2.16 6.91
CA VAL A 26 1.10 -3.12 7.78
C VAL A 26 0.56 -4.32 6.99
N ALA A 27 0.10 -4.10 5.76
CA ALA A 27 -0.34 -5.20 4.89
C ALA A 27 0.81 -6.08 4.42
N LEU A 28 1.97 -5.49 4.10
CA LEU A 28 3.18 -6.22 3.73
C LEU A 28 3.69 -7.05 4.91
N ASP A 29 3.76 -6.46 6.12
CA ASP A 29 4.18 -7.16 7.33
C ASP A 29 3.28 -8.37 7.62
N SER A 30 1.96 -8.21 7.44
CA SER A 30 0.98 -9.28 7.66
C SER A 30 1.14 -10.41 6.61
N LEU A 31 1.44 -10.07 5.35
CA LEU A 31 1.73 -11.04 4.31
C LEU A 31 3.05 -11.77 4.55
N GLU A 32 4.09 -11.04 4.98
CA GLU A 32 5.42 -11.58 5.21
C GLU A 32 5.49 -12.45 6.46
N SER A 33 4.76 -12.12 7.52
CA SER A 33 4.77 -12.84 8.80
C SER A 33 3.75 -13.99 8.89
N SER A 34 2.80 -14.11 7.96
CA SER A 34 1.77 -15.15 8.03
C SER A 34 2.30 -16.53 7.61
N ASP A 35 2.72 -17.31 8.61
CA ASP A 35 3.06 -18.72 8.42
C ASP A 35 1.83 -19.59 8.13
N ASN A 36 0.65 -19.17 8.60
CA ASN A 36 -0.61 -19.83 8.28
C ASN A 36 -0.92 -19.75 6.78
N LEU A 37 -0.74 -18.58 6.14
CA LEU A 37 -0.89 -18.44 4.70
C LEU A 37 0.09 -19.34 3.93
N ARG A 38 1.35 -19.39 4.36
CA ARG A 38 2.37 -20.25 3.73
C ARG A 38 1.97 -21.72 3.75
N GLN A 39 1.51 -22.22 4.90
CA GLN A 39 1.05 -23.60 5.02
C GLN A 39 -0.21 -23.88 4.18
N VAL A 40 -1.12 -22.91 4.06
CA VAL A 40 -2.26 -23.02 3.13
C VAL A 40 -1.79 -23.16 1.68
N PHE A 41 -0.77 -22.40 1.27
CA PHE A 41 -0.18 -22.57 -0.06
C PHE A 41 0.48 -23.94 -0.25
N ASP A 42 1.14 -24.48 0.77
CA ASP A 42 1.72 -25.82 0.72
C ASP A 42 0.64 -26.89 0.55
N ILE A 43 -0.48 -26.78 1.26
CA ILE A 43 -1.63 -27.70 1.09
C ILE A 43 -2.16 -27.61 -0.34
N ILE A 44 -2.36 -26.40 -0.89
CA ILE A 44 -2.79 -26.21 -2.28
C ILE A 44 -1.81 -26.86 -3.25
N LEU A 45 -0.50 -26.71 -3.02
CA LEU A 45 0.55 -27.28 -3.86
C LEU A 45 0.54 -28.82 -3.79
N VAL A 46 0.47 -29.40 -2.59
CA VAL A 46 0.47 -30.86 -2.39
C VAL A 46 -0.77 -31.49 -3.03
N VAL A 47 -1.96 -30.94 -2.80
CA VAL A 47 -3.20 -31.47 -3.39
C VAL A 47 -3.18 -31.26 -4.91
N GLY A 48 -2.72 -30.11 -5.39
CA GLY A 48 -2.57 -29.85 -6.83
C GLY A 48 -1.60 -30.84 -7.50
N ASN A 49 -0.46 -31.13 -6.87
CA ASN A 49 0.50 -32.12 -7.33
C ASN A 49 -0.04 -33.54 -7.32
N TYR A 50 -0.86 -33.90 -6.33
CA TYR A 50 -1.53 -35.20 -6.29
C TYR A 50 -2.51 -35.37 -7.46
N MET A 51 -3.21 -34.30 -7.85
CA MET A 51 -4.17 -34.33 -8.97
C MET A 51 -3.52 -34.25 -10.35
N ASN A 52 -2.32 -33.66 -10.42
CA ASN A 52 -1.59 -33.49 -11.66
C ASN A 52 -0.79 -34.74 -12.02
N ASP A 53 -0.63 -34.99 -13.33
CA ASP A 53 0.24 -36.06 -13.82
C ASP A 53 1.68 -35.90 -13.29
N THR A 54 2.45 -36.99 -13.28
CA THR A 54 3.87 -36.99 -12.88
C THR A 54 4.74 -36.04 -13.69
N SER A 55 4.33 -35.68 -14.92
CA SER A 55 5.01 -34.69 -15.77
C SER A 55 4.70 -33.23 -15.41
N LYS A 56 3.73 -32.98 -14.52
CA LYS A 56 3.23 -31.65 -14.12
C LYS A 56 3.45 -31.37 -12.63
N GLN A 57 4.39 -32.08 -12.00
CA GLN A 57 4.79 -31.81 -10.63
C GLN A 57 5.44 -30.43 -10.53
N ALA A 58 4.95 -29.62 -9.60
CA ALA A 58 5.42 -28.26 -9.39
C ALA A 58 6.09 -28.12 -8.01
N GLN A 59 7.08 -27.24 -7.94
CA GLN A 59 7.71 -26.82 -6.68
C GLN A 59 7.06 -25.56 -6.09
N GLY A 60 6.08 -25.00 -6.79
CA GLY A 60 5.36 -23.78 -6.42
C GLY A 60 4.43 -23.33 -7.55
N PHE A 61 3.59 -22.34 -7.28
CA PHE A 61 2.64 -21.80 -8.26
C PHE A 61 2.61 -20.28 -8.25
N LYS A 62 2.25 -19.67 -9.39
CA LYS A 62 2.01 -18.23 -9.48
C LYS A 62 0.70 -17.86 -8.78
N LEU A 63 0.63 -16.69 -8.14
CA LEU A 63 -0.58 -16.18 -7.46
C LEU A 63 -1.82 -16.13 -8.36
N SER A 64 -1.65 -15.92 -9.67
CA SER A 64 -2.75 -16.00 -10.64
C SER A 64 -3.46 -17.37 -10.66
N SER A 65 -2.84 -18.41 -10.12
CA SER A 65 -3.45 -19.73 -9.97
C SER A 65 -4.54 -19.78 -8.91
N LEU A 66 -4.49 -18.90 -7.91
CA LEU A 66 -5.50 -18.85 -6.84
C LEU A 66 -6.90 -18.56 -7.38
N GLN A 67 -7.02 -17.70 -8.39
CA GLN A 67 -8.30 -17.41 -9.06
C GLN A 67 -8.88 -18.65 -9.74
N ARG A 68 -8.02 -19.55 -10.25
CA ARG A 68 -8.43 -20.75 -11.00
C ARG A 68 -8.90 -21.88 -10.09
N LEU A 69 -8.64 -21.84 -8.79
CA LEU A 69 -9.08 -22.87 -7.84
C LEU A 69 -10.62 -22.98 -7.75
N THR A 70 -11.33 -21.94 -8.19
CA THR A 70 -12.79 -21.94 -8.25
C THR A 70 -13.35 -22.57 -9.53
N PHE A 71 -12.53 -22.77 -10.56
CA PHE A 71 -12.98 -23.23 -11.88
C PHE A 71 -13.05 -24.75 -12.00
N LEU A 72 -12.14 -25.46 -11.32
CA LEU A 72 -12.15 -26.92 -11.29
C LEU A 72 -13.25 -27.39 -10.33
N LYS A 73 -14.25 -28.09 -10.84
CA LYS A 73 -15.38 -28.61 -10.07
C LYS A 73 -15.40 -30.12 -10.02
N ASP A 74 -16.07 -30.65 -9.01
CA ASP A 74 -16.31 -32.08 -8.85
C ASP A 74 -17.22 -32.64 -9.95
N HIS A 75 -17.33 -33.97 -10.02
CA HIS A 75 -18.16 -34.63 -11.04
C HIS A 75 -19.63 -34.22 -11.00
N LYS A 76 -20.15 -33.77 -9.84
CA LYS A 76 -21.53 -33.27 -9.70
C LYS A 76 -21.66 -31.77 -9.97
N ASN A 77 -20.55 -31.09 -10.30
CA ASN A 77 -20.50 -29.65 -10.58
C ASN A 77 -20.97 -28.77 -9.41
N THR A 78 -20.87 -29.28 -8.19
CA THR A 78 -21.36 -28.68 -6.94
C THR A 78 -20.26 -27.98 -6.14
N PHE A 79 -19.11 -28.61 -6.00
CA PHE A 79 -18.00 -28.12 -5.20
C PHE A 79 -16.78 -27.88 -6.08
N SER A 80 -16.14 -26.73 -5.91
CA SER A 80 -14.87 -26.44 -6.57
C SER A 80 -13.69 -26.98 -5.78
N PHE A 81 -12.52 -27.06 -6.41
CA PHE A 81 -11.26 -27.42 -5.77
C PHE A 81 -10.99 -26.58 -4.51
N LEU A 82 -11.30 -25.28 -4.54
CA LEU A 82 -11.18 -24.42 -3.36
C LEU A 82 -12.06 -24.89 -2.18
N HIS A 83 -13.28 -25.40 -2.43
CA HIS A 83 -14.13 -25.94 -1.37
C HIS A 83 -13.51 -27.19 -0.73
N TYR A 84 -12.84 -28.03 -1.51
CA TYR A 84 -12.15 -29.20 -0.98
C TYR A 84 -10.91 -28.80 -0.18
N VAL A 85 -10.11 -27.84 -0.67
CA VAL A 85 -8.96 -27.30 0.07
C VAL A 85 -9.41 -26.74 1.42
N GLU A 86 -10.43 -25.89 1.41
CA GLU A 86 -10.95 -25.29 2.64
C GLU A 86 -11.52 -26.35 3.59
N LYS A 87 -12.21 -27.37 3.08
CA LYS A 87 -12.68 -28.50 3.89
C LYS A 87 -11.52 -29.28 4.53
N ILE A 88 -10.47 -29.59 3.76
CA ILE A 88 -9.27 -30.28 4.26
C ILE A 88 -8.64 -29.47 5.39
N ILE A 89 -8.47 -28.15 5.19
CA ILE A 89 -7.92 -27.25 6.20
C ILE A 89 -8.81 -27.25 7.45
N ARG A 90 -10.13 -27.07 7.30
CA ARG A 90 -11.05 -27.01 8.44
C ARG A 90 -11.07 -28.30 9.26
N GLU A 91 -10.99 -29.45 8.61
CA GLU A 91 -11.09 -30.76 9.27
C GLU A 91 -9.77 -31.22 9.89
N ASN A 92 -8.62 -30.87 9.29
CA ASN A 92 -7.31 -31.41 9.69
C ASN A 92 -6.35 -30.37 10.28
N TYR A 93 -6.49 -29.10 9.90
CA TYR A 93 -5.59 -27.99 10.25
C TYR A 93 -6.37 -26.71 10.57
N PRO A 94 -7.35 -26.74 11.51
CA PRO A 94 -8.26 -25.62 11.74
C PRO A 94 -7.56 -24.34 12.18
N GLU A 95 -6.39 -24.44 12.80
CA GLU A 95 -5.53 -23.30 13.18
C GLU A 95 -5.10 -22.46 11.97
N LEU A 96 -4.94 -23.08 10.80
CA LEU A 96 -4.52 -22.37 9.60
C LEU A 96 -5.58 -21.39 9.11
N LEU A 97 -6.86 -21.57 9.47
CA LEU A 97 -7.95 -20.64 9.13
C LEU A 97 -7.73 -19.22 9.68
N ASN A 98 -6.85 -19.06 10.66
CA ASN A 98 -6.47 -17.75 11.21
C ASN A 98 -5.79 -16.85 10.18
N PHE A 99 -5.25 -17.39 9.07
CA PHE A 99 -4.70 -16.58 7.98
C PHE A 99 -5.70 -15.55 7.42
N VAL A 100 -7.02 -15.84 7.49
CA VAL A 100 -8.07 -14.91 7.05
C VAL A 100 -8.12 -13.67 7.95
N LEU A 101 -7.84 -13.83 9.25
CA LEU A 101 -7.78 -12.73 10.20
C LEU A 101 -6.48 -11.94 10.04
N GLU A 102 -5.36 -12.63 9.87
CA GLU A 102 -4.04 -12.03 9.66
C GLU A 102 -4.04 -11.15 8.41
N LEU A 103 -4.67 -11.59 7.32
CA LEU A 103 -4.72 -10.85 6.06
C LEU A 103 -5.78 -9.75 6.01
N LYS A 104 -6.50 -9.46 7.10
CA LYS A 104 -7.51 -8.38 7.11
C LYS A 104 -6.92 -7.01 6.74
N THR A 105 -5.65 -6.79 7.08
CA THR A 105 -4.90 -5.57 6.79
C THR A 105 -4.67 -5.36 5.28
N THR A 106 -4.76 -6.42 4.48
CA THR A 106 -4.59 -6.33 3.02
C THR A 106 -5.78 -5.68 2.30
N PHE A 107 -6.99 -5.72 2.87
CA PHE A 107 -8.17 -5.15 2.21
C PHE A 107 -8.14 -3.62 2.07
N PRO A 108 -7.74 -2.84 3.10
CA PRO A 108 -7.45 -1.42 2.94
C PRO A 108 -6.33 -1.15 1.94
N ALA A 109 -5.22 -1.89 2.02
CA ALA A 109 -4.06 -1.69 1.15
C ALA A 109 -4.37 -1.97 -0.32
N ALA A 110 -5.26 -2.91 -0.63
CA ALA A 110 -5.70 -3.22 -1.99
C ALA A 110 -6.39 -2.03 -2.69
N LYS A 111 -6.83 -1.01 -1.95
CA LYS A 111 -7.43 0.22 -2.50
C LYS A 111 -6.40 1.31 -2.80
N VAL A 112 -5.15 1.13 -2.35
CA VAL A 112 -4.06 2.10 -2.55
C VAL A 112 -3.33 1.76 -3.85
N SER A 113 -3.31 2.72 -4.78
CA SER A 113 -2.44 2.62 -5.95
C SER A 113 -1.02 3.03 -5.56
N ILE A 114 -0.09 2.08 -5.60
CA ILE A 114 1.34 2.32 -5.29
C ILE A 114 1.94 3.32 -6.28
N GLU A 115 1.55 3.24 -7.56
CA GLU A 115 2.03 4.17 -8.58
C GLU A 115 1.55 5.60 -8.31
N GLN A 116 0.28 5.76 -7.95
CA GLN A 116 -0.27 7.07 -7.57
C GLN A 116 0.39 7.58 -6.29
N LEU A 117 0.57 6.74 -5.28
CA LEU A 117 1.21 7.12 -4.02
C LEU A 117 2.65 7.64 -4.24
N LYS A 118 3.41 6.95 -5.09
CA LYS A 118 4.76 7.37 -5.49
C LYS A 118 4.73 8.73 -6.20
N GLN A 119 3.77 8.94 -7.10
CA GLN A 119 3.62 10.21 -7.80
C GLN A 119 3.23 11.34 -6.84
N ASP A 120 2.30 11.09 -5.92
CA ASP A 120 1.85 12.07 -4.93
C ASP A 120 3.00 12.49 -4.01
N CYS A 121 3.82 11.53 -3.53
CA CYS A 121 5.02 11.82 -2.73
C CYS A 121 6.05 12.67 -3.49
N ALA A 122 6.25 12.39 -4.79
CA ALA A 122 7.17 13.14 -5.63
C ALA A 122 6.67 14.58 -5.85
N ILE A 123 5.37 14.77 -6.10
CA ILE A 123 4.74 16.08 -6.24
C ILE A 123 4.84 16.87 -4.94
N PHE A 124 4.54 16.24 -3.80
CA PHE A 124 4.64 16.85 -2.48
C PHE A 124 6.07 17.36 -2.21
N SER A 125 7.07 16.49 -2.39
CA SER A 125 8.48 16.84 -2.20
C SER A 125 8.94 17.97 -3.14
N ALA A 126 8.53 17.93 -4.40
CA ALA A 126 8.84 18.97 -5.38
C ALA A 126 8.18 20.31 -5.01
N SER A 127 6.95 20.28 -4.50
CA SER A 127 6.22 21.48 -4.05
C SER A 127 6.99 22.20 -2.94
N ILE A 128 7.43 21.46 -1.91
CA ILE A 128 8.21 22.05 -0.80
C ILE A 128 9.56 22.60 -1.29
N LYS A 129 10.28 21.87 -2.14
CA LYS A 129 11.55 22.35 -2.73
C LYS A 129 11.37 23.61 -3.59
N ASN A 130 10.28 23.70 -4.34
CA ASN A 130 9.98 24.86 -5.18
C ASN A 130 9.64 26.09 -4.34
N ILE A 131 8.88 25.94 -3.25
CA ILE A 131 8.59 27.03 -2.31
C ILE A 131 9.90 27.54 -1.71
N ASP A 132 10.76 26.62 -1.30
CA ASP A 132 12.04 26.95 -0.69
C ASP A 132 12.96 27.72 -1.64
N SER A 133 13.09 27.23 -2.88
CA SER A 133 13.85 27.91 -3.94
C SER A 133 13.27 29.30 -4.26
N SER A 134 11.94 29.43 -4.24
CA SER A 134 11.26 30.71 -4.51
C SER A 134 11.50 31.75 -3.41
N LEU A 135 11.68 31.30 -2.16
CA LEU A 135 12.01 32.16 -1.01
C LEU A 135 13.48 32.56 -0.99
N GLN A 136 14.39 31.69 -1.42
CA GLN A 136 15.82 32.00 -1.41
C GLN A 136 16.25 32.84 -2.62
N ASN A 137 15.81 32.47 -3.82
CA ASN A 137 16.36 33.01 -5.08
C ASN A 137 15.28 33.40 -6.10
N GLY A 138 14.00 33.40 -5.71
CA GLY A 138 12.87 33.62 -6.61
C GLY A 138 12.09 34.90 -6.33
N ASN A 139 10.89 34.97 -6.91
CA ASN A 139 10.01 36.14 -6.76
C ASN A 139 9.49 36.37 -5.33
N LEU A 140 9.79 35.49 -4.37
CA LEU A 140 9.42 35.64 -2.96
C LEU A 140 10.62 36.03 -2.07
N SER A 141 11.82 36.21 -2.64
CA SER A 141 13.01 36.57 -1.88
C SER A 141 13.10 38.07 -1.57
N ASP A 142 12.51 38.91 -2.43
CA ASP A 142 12.55 40.37 -2.27
C ASP A 142 11.28 40.88 -1.58
N SER A 143 11.40 41.21 -0.30
CA SER A 143 10.31 41.73 0.52
C SER A 143 9.75 43.08 0.01
N SER A 144 10.50 43.82 -0.81
CA SER A 144 10.07 45.12 -1.36
C SER A 144 9.05 45.00 -2.50
N THR A 145 8.92 43.80 -3.07
CA THR A 145 7.95 43.50 -4.15
C THR A 145 6.52 43.27 -3.63
N PHE A 146 6.35 43.15 -2.31
CA PHE A 146 5.07 42.86 -1.67
C PHE A 146 4.37 44.15 -1.22
N HIS A 147 3.03 44.08 -1.17
CA HIS A 147 2.23 45.18 -0.64
C HIS A 147 2.53 45.36 0.87
N PRO A 148 2.53 46.60 1.42
CA PRO A 148 2.87 46.86 2.83
C PRO A 148 2.00 46.11 3.87
N GLU A 149 0.77 45.76 3.51
CA GLU A 149 -0.14 44.96 4.36
C GLU A 149 -0.05 43.44 4.11
N ASP A 150 0.79 43.00 3.17
CA ASP A 150 0.91 41.59 2.83
C ASP A 150 1.64 40.82 3.95
N LYS A 151 0.94 39.83 4.50
CA LYS A 151 1.44 38.94 5.56
C LYS A 151 1.92 37.60 5.04
N PHE A 152 1.96 37.42 3.72
CA PHE A 152 2.32 36.18 3.05
C PHE A 152 3.63 35.58 3.56
N LEU A 153 4.74 36.35 3.55
CA LEU A 153 6.05 35.88 4.01
C LEU A 153 6.04 35.43 5.48
N LYS A 154 5.31 36.14 6.34
CA LYS A 154 5.20 35.79 7.77
C LYS A 154 4.50 34.45 7.99
N THR A 155 3.44 34.17 7.24
CA THR A 155 2.72 32.90 7.31
C THR A 155 3.55 31.76 6.72
N VAL A 156 4.18 32.02 5.57
CA VAL A 156 5.01 31.05 4.84
C VAL A 156 6.23 30.61 5.63
N LEU A 157 7.01 31.57 6.16
CA LEU A 157 8.24 31.30 6.92
C LEU A 157 7.96 30.61 8.26
N ARG A 158 6.74 30.72 8.81
CA ARG A 158 6.36 30.03 10.03
C ARG A 158 6.12 28.53 9.82
N GLY A 159 5.50 28.14 8.70
CA GLY A 159 5.18 26.73 8.40
C GLY A 159 6.29 25.97 7.69
N LEU A 160 7.16 26.67 6.94
CA LEU A 160 8.20 26.04 6.12
C LEU A 160 9.21 25.17 6.89
N PRO A 161 9.67 25.53 8.11
CA PRO A 161 10.61 24.69 8.85
C PRO A 161 10.05 23.30 9.16
N HIS A 162 8.77 23.20 9.55
CA HIS A 162 8.13 21.91 9.83
C HIS A 162 7.93 21.11 8.54
N ALA A 163 7.48 21.76 7.46
CA ALA A 163 7.34 21.11 6.14
C ALA A 163 8.68 20.56 5.60
N ARG A 164 9.81 21.21 5.91
CA ARG A 164 11.14 20.72 5.54
C ARG A 164 11.52 19.48 6.34
N GLU A 165 11.30 19.47 7.65
CA GLU A 165 11.65 18.33 8.50
C GLU A 165 10.96 17.05 8.02
N GLU A 166 9.70 17.14 7.61
CA GLU A 166 8.92 16.00 7.13
C GLU A 166 9.31 15.49 5.73
N VAL A 167 9.89 16.33 4.87
CA VAL A 167 10.34 15.94 3.52
C VAL A 167 11.78 15.41 3.50
N PHE A 168 12.61 15.87 4.43
CA PHE A 168 14.05 15.56 4.46
C PHE A 168 14.46 14.56 5.56
N ARG A 169 13.48 13.93 6.22
CA ARG A 169 13.69 12.77 7.09
C ARG A 169 13.87 11.48 6.29
#